data_AF-A0A7W4HJV4-F1
#
_entry.id   AF-A0A7W4HJV4-F1
#
_cell.length_a   1.000
_cell.length_b   1.000
_cell.length_c   1.000
_cell.angle_alpha   90.00
_cell.angle_beta   90.00
_cell.angle_gamma   90.00
#
_symmetry.space_group_name_H-M   'P 1'
#
loop_
_entity.id
_entity.type
_entity.pdbx_description
1 polymer ?
#
loop_
_entity_poly.entity_id
_entity_poly.type
_entity_poly.pdbx_seq_one_letter_code
_entity_poly.pdbx_strand_id
1 'polypeptide(L)'
;MNANVLVAKKGHIPFFSERKVARENFRFSYTQTFILAILAIGGLLIYYAFLQNQNATRGYNVRTLQVEMRALQLKENLLDIRIAEGRSIDTVMNADIINRMENVSNSSFLVLKDTQFTMNH
;
A
#
# COMPACT_ATOMS: atom_id res chain seq x y z
N MET A 1 42.91 -48.29 78.03
CA MET A 1 42.57 -47.69 76.71
C MET A 1 41.07 -47.80 76.53
N ASN A 2 40.37 -46.67 76.41
CA ASN A 2 38.92 -46.58 76.46
C ASN A 2 38.34 -46.67 75.04
N ALA A 3 37.64 -47.77 74.71
CA ALA A 3 37.16 -48.07 73.36
C ALA A 3 35.96 -47.20 72.91
N ASN A 4 35.47 -46.29 73.76
CA ASN A 4 34.30 -45.47 73.47
C ASN A 4 34.56 -44.15 72.72
N VAL A 5 35.80 -43.87 72.31
CA VAL A 5 36.13 -42.60 71.61
C VAL A 5 36.12 -42.77 70.07
N LEU A 6 35.96 -43.98 69.55
CA LEU A 6 36.07 -44.25 68.11
C LEU A 6 34.73 -44.37 67.36
N VAL A 7 33.58 -44.09 68.00
CA VAL A 7 32.25 -44.22 67.36
C VAL A 7 31.50 -42.89 67.27
N ALA A 8 32.20 -41.78 67.05
CA ALA A 8 31.55 -40.49 66.85
C ALA A 8 32.25 -39.62 65.80
N LYS A 9 32.39 -40.14 64.56
CA LYS A 9 32.45 -39.26 63.37
C LYS A 9 32.15 -40.01 62.07
N LYS A 10 31.07 -40.79 62.04
CA LYS A 10 30.46 -41.20 60.77
C LYS A 10 29.81 -39.93 60.19
N GLY A 11 30.42 -39.42 59.12
CA GLY A 11 30.23 -38.06 58.62
C GLY A 11 28.78 -37.61 58.55
N HIS A 12 28.53 -36.39 59.03
CA HIS A 12 27.44 -35.57 58.51
C HIS A 12 27.75 -35.26 57.04
N ILE A 13 27.45 -36.21 56.18
CA ILE A 13 27.34 -35.98 54.75
C ILE A 13 26.13 -35.07 54.59
N PRO A 14 26.25 -33.89 53.96
CA PRO A 14 25.14 -32.97 53.82
C PRO A 14 24.25 -33.43 52.65
N PHE A 15 23.75 -34.66 52.69
CA PHE A 15 22.89 -35.25 51.65
C PHE A 15 21.60 -34.43 51.40
N PHE A 16 21.18 -33.66 52.40
CA PHE A 16 20.05 -32.73 52.31
C PHE A 16 20.43 -31.35 51.73
N SER A 17 21.70 -30.95 51.73
CA SER A 17 22.09 -29.65 51.16
C SER A 17 22.14 -29.73 49.63
N GLU A 18 22.75 -30.77 49.06
CA GLU A 18 22.91 -30.86 47.60
C GLU A 18 21.57 -31.00 46.86
N ARG A 19 20.66 -31.84 47.36
CA ARG A 19 19.31 -31.96 46.78
C ARG A 19 18.50 -30.67 46.90
N LYS A 20 18.66 -29.92 47.99
CA LYS A 20 17.97 -28.64 48.19
C LYS A 20 18.54 -27.56 47.26
N VAL A 21 19.86 -27.45 47.16
CA VAL A 21 20.56 -26.53 46.25
C VAL A 21 20.22 -26.84 44.78
N ALA A 22 20.22 -28.11 44.38
CA ALA A 22 19.81 -28.51 43.03
C ALA A 22 18.36 -28.11 42.70
N ARG A 23 17.44 -28.28 43.67
CA ARG A 23 16.04 -27.89 43.53
C ARG A 23 15.87 -26.36 43.43
N GLU A 24 16.64 -25.59 44.21
CA GLU A 24 16.63 -24.13 44.16
C GLU A 24 17.19 -23.61 42.84
N ASN A 25 18.31 -24.16 42.35
CA ASN A 25 18.88 -23.83 41.04
C ASN A 25 17.93 -24.17 39.88
N PHE A 26 17.24 -25.30 39.94
CA PHE A 26 16.24 -25.68 38.93
C PHE A 26 15.05 -24.71 38.93
N ARG A 27 14.52 -24.35 40.11
CA ARG A 27 13.45 -23.35 40.22
C ARG A 27 13.88 -21.98 39.69
N PHE A 28 15.09 -21.55 40.02
CA PHE A 28 15.66 -20.30 39.52
C PHE A 28 15.79 -20.31 37.99
N SER A 29 16.34 -21.38 37.41
CA SER A 29 16.44 -21.56 35.96
C SER A 29 15.06 -21.56 35.26
N TYR A 30 14.06 -22.22 35.84
CA TYR A 30 12.69 -22.21 35.33
C TYR A 30 12.08 -20.80 35.37
N THR A 31 12.26 -20.04 36.45
CA THR A 31 11.77 -18.66 36.53
C THR A 31 12.46 -17.73 35.53
N GLN A 32 13.76 -17.89 35.29
CA GLN A 32 14.51 -17.10 34.32
C GLN A 32 14.06 -17.37 32.88
N THR A 33 13.88 -18.64 32.51
CA THR A 33 13.39 -19.02 31.18
C THR A 33 11.98 -18.51 30.93
N PHE A 34 11.11 -18.55 31.94
CA PHE A 34 9.77 -17.98 31.86
C PHE A 34 9.76 -16.46 31.65
N ILE A 35 10.61 -15.72 32.38
CA ILE A 35 10.76 -14.26 32.20
C ILE A 35 11.29 -13.92 30.81
N LEU A 36 12.29 -14.67 30.32
CA LEU A 36 12.82 -14.49 28.97
C LEU A 36 11.77 -14.77 27.90
N ALA A 37 10.94 -15.81 28.09
CA ALA A 37 9.85 -16.11 27.17
C ALA A 37 8.82 -14.97 27.10
N ILE A 38 8.45 -14.38 28.24
CA ILE A 38 7.54 -13.22 28.27
C ILE A 38 8.16 -12.02 27.55
N LEU A 39 9.44 -11.74 27.77
CA LEU A 39 10.14 -10.65 27.08
C LEU A 39 10.21 -10.89 25.57
N ALA A 40 10.47 -12.13 25.14
CA ALA A 40 10.48 -12.49 23.73
C ALA A 40 9.10 -12.31 23.08
N ILE A 41 8.04 -12.78 23.75
CA ILE A 41 6.65 -12.60 23.28
C ILE A 41 6.30 -11.12 23.22
N GLY A 42 6.64 -10.34 24.25
CA GLY A 42 6.41 -8.89 24.27
C GLY A 42 7.14 -8.16 23.14
N GLY A 43 8.41 -8.50 22.90
CA GLY A 43 9.19 -7.97 21.78
C GLY A 43 8.58 -8.30 20.42
N LEU A 44 8.11 -9.53 20.23
CA LEU A 44 7.42 -9.95 19.01
C LEU A 44 6.11 -9.17 18.79
N LEU A 45 5.35 -8.89 19.85
CA LEU A 45 4.10 -8.11 19.75
C LEU A 45 4.36 -6.66 19.33
N ILE A 46 5.37 -6.02 19.92
CA ILE A 46 5.78 -4.66 19.53
C ILE A 46 6.23 -4.63 18.08
N TYR A 47 7.06 -5.60 17.68
CA TYR A 47 7.53 -5.72 16.30
C TYR A 47 6.38 -5.96 15.31
N TYR A 48 5.40 -6.79 15.68
CA TYR A 48 4.21 -7.04 14.88
C TYR A 48 3.36 -5.78 14.69
N ALA A 49 3.10 -5.02 15.76
CA ALA A 49 2.38 -3.76 15.68
C ALA A 49 3.10 -2.74 14.79
N PHE A 50 4.43 -2.68 14.85
CA PHE A 50 5.25 -1.82 13.99
C PHE A 50 5.14 -2.21 12.51
N LEU A 51 5.19 -3.50 12.18
CA LEU A 51 4.98 -3.98 10.81
C LEU A 51 3.59 -3.62 10.28
N GLN A 52 2.54 -3.78 11.10
CA GLN A 52 1.19 -3.41 10.71
C GLN A 52 1.06 -1.90 10.43
N ASN A 53 1.70 -1.05 11.24
CA ASN A 53 1.72 0.38 10.99
C ASN A 53 2.41 0.72 9.67
N GLN A 54 3.58 0.15 9.39
CA GLN A 54 4.26 0.36 8.11
C GLN A 54 3.42 -0.10 6.91
N ASN A 55 2.77 -1.26 7.02
CA ASN A 55 1.91 -1.78 5.96
C ASN A 55 0.69 -0.89 5.75
N ALA A 56 0.09 -0.37 6.83
CA ALA A 56 -0.98 0.61 6.75
C ALA A 56 -0.52 1.89 6.06
N THR A 57 0.63 2.48 6.45
CA THR A 57 1.18 3.69 5.82
C THR A 57 1.43 3.49 4.32
N ARG A 58 2.03 2.35 3.94
CA ARG A 58 2.23 2.01 2.52
C ARG A 58 0.89 1.87 1.79
N GLY A 59 -0.10 1.24 2.40
CA GLY A 59 -1.45 1.10 1.85
C GLY A 59 -2.15 2.45 1.63
N TYR A 60 -2.01 3.39 2.57
CA TYR A 60 -2.53 4.75 2.40
C TYR A 60 -1.89 5.46 1.22
N ASN A 61 -0.57 5.42 1.10
CA ASN A 61 0.14 6.06 -0.02
C ASN A 61 -0.25 5.46 -1.37
N VAL A 62 -0.41 4.13 -1.46
CA VAL A 62 -0.87 3.50 -2.71
C VAL A 62 -2.28 3.97 -3.06
N ARG A 63 -3.17 4.11 -2.08
CA ARG A 63 -4.55 4.54 -2.34
C ARG A 63 -4.64 6.01 -2.74
N THR A 64 -3.83 6.88 -2.15
CA THR A 64 -3.78 8.29 -2.56
C THR A 64 -3.27 8.42 -4.00
N LEU A 65 -2.18 7.71 -4.33
CA LEU A 65 -1.64 7.67 -5.69
C LEU A 65 -2.67 7.13 -6.70
N GLN A 66 -3.44 6.09 -6.33
CA GLN A 66 -4.49 5.55 -7.22
C GLN A 66 -5.61 6.57 -7.49
N VAL A 67 -6.00 7.37 -6.50
CA VAL A 67 -7.02 8.41 -6.67
C VAL A 67 -6.47 9.53 -7.57
N GLU A 68 -5.23 9.95 -7.35
CA GLU A 68 -4.58 10.97 -8.16
C GLU A 68 -4.44 10.50 -9.62
N MET A 69 -4.00 9.27 -9.85
CA MET A 69 -3.90 8.68 -11.18
C MET A 69 -5.24 8.67 -11.91
N ARG A 70 -6.33 8.27 -11.24
CA ARG A 70 -7.68 8.30 -11.82
C ARG A 70 -8.13 9.71 -12.16
N ALA A 71 -7.82 10.69 -11.30
CA ALA A 71 -8.16 12.08 -11.56
C ALA A 71 -7.39 12.64 -12.77
N LEU A 72 -6.11 12.28 -12.91
CA LEU A 72 -5.28 12.68 -14.04
C LEU A 72 -5.78 12.06 -15.35
N GLN A 73 -6.09 10.76 -15.32
CA GLN A 73 -6.60 10.04 -16.49
C GLN A 73 -7.96 10.60 -16.96
N LEU A 74 -8.81 11.05 -16.03
CA LEU A 74 -10.06 11.72 -16.39
C LEU A 74 -9.80 13.06 -17.08
N LYS A 75 -8.83 13.85 -16.59
CA LYS A 75 -8.45 15.12 -17.23
C LYS A 75 -7.87 14.91 -18.63
N GLU A 76 -7.04 13.90 -18.81
CA GLU A 76 -6.49 13.51 -20.11
C GLU A 76 -7.60 13.14 -21.09
N ASN A 77 -8.52 12.26 -20.70
CA ASN A 77 -9.66 11.88 -21.54
C ASN A 77 -10.53 13.08 -21.94
N LEU A 78 -10.78 14.02 -21.02
CA LEU A 78 -11.53 15.23 -21.34
C LEU A 78 -10.79 16.13 -22.35
N LEU A 79 -9.47 16.23 -22.21
CA LEU A 79 -8.64 16.98 -23.14
C LEU A 79 -8.66 16.35 -24.55
N ASP A 80 -8.55 15.03 -24.63
CA ASP A 80 -8.62 14.29 -25.89
C ASP A 80 -9.97 14.48 -26.60
N ILE A 81 -11.07 14.44 -25.85
CA ILE A 81 -12.39 14.76 -26.38
C ILE A 81 -12.42 16.17 -26.94
N ARG A 82 -11.89 17.16 -26.20
CA ARG A 82 -11.87 18.55 -26.65
C ARG A 82 -11.02 18.76 -27.90
N ILE A 83 -9.90 18.06 -28.01
CA ILE A 83 -9.06 18.06 -29.22
C ILE A 83 -9.83 17.44 -30.39
N ALA A 84 -10.53 16.33 -30.17
CA ALA A 84 -11.34 15.68 -31.21
C ALA A 84 -12.49 16.59 -31.69
N GLU A 85 -13.17 17.28 -30.77
CA GLU A 85 -14.18 18.31 -31.11
C GLU A 85 -13.57 19.42 -31.98
N GLY A 86 -12.42 19.96 -31.58
CA GLY A 86 -11.72 20.99 -32.35
C GLY A 86 -11.33 20.51 -33.75
N ARG A 87 -10.78 19.30 -33.86
CA ARG A 87 -10.47 18.67 -35.16
C ARG A 87 -11.71 18.42 -36.00
N SER A 88 -12.82 18.01 -35.39
CA SER A 88 -14.09 17.82 -36.10
C SER A 88 -14.61 19.15 -36.65
N ILE A 89 -14.55 20.24 -35.87
CA ILE A 89 -14.93 21.58 -36.33
C ILE A 89 -14.03 22.03 -37.48
N ASP A 90 -12.72 21.87 -37.34
CA ASP A 90 -11.75 22.25 -38.38
C ASP A 90 -11.98 21.43 -39.67
N THR A 91 -12.26 20.14 -39.54
CA THR A 91 -12.61 19.27 -40.68
C THR A 91 -13.90 19.71 -41.36
N VAL A 92 -14.92 20.11 -40.59
CA VAL A 92 -16.20 20.60 -41.13
C VAL A 92 -16.02 21.97 -41.78
N MET A 93 -15.29 22.90 -41.16
CA MET A 93 -15.02 24.22 -41.71
C MET A 93 -14.22 24.15 -43.01
N ASN A 94 -13.24 23.25 -43.10
CA ASN A 94 -12.41 23.06 -44.28
C ASN A 94 -13.04 22.08 -45.29
N ALA A 95 -14.25 21.56 -45.03
CA ALA A 95 -14.93 20.68 -45.96
C ALA A 95 -15.28 21.43 -47.24
N ASP A 96 -14.99 20.79 -48.37
CA ASP A 96 -15.11 21.38 -49.72
C ASP A 96 -16.54 21.89 -50.02
N ILE A 97 -17.55 21.30 -49.37
CA ILE A 97 -18.96 21.71 -49.47
C ILE A 97 -19.25 23.04 -48.75
N ILE A 98 -18.59 23.32 -47.61
CA ILE A 98 -18.75 24.59 -46.88
C ILE A 98 -18.06 25.73 -47.63
N ASN A 99 -16.89 25.48 -48.23
CA ASN A 99 -16.22 26.46 -49.08
C ASN A 99 -17.04 26.88 -50.31
N ARG A 100 -17.95 26.00 -50.76
CA ARG A 100 -18.89 26.24 -51.85
C ARG A 100 -20.22 26.84 -51.38
N MET A 101 -20.45 27.02 -50.08
CA MET A 101 -21.68 27.67 -49.58
C MET A 101 -21.60 29.20 -49.72
N GLU A 102 -22.75 29.81 -49.94
CA GLU A 102 -22.90 31.26 -50.00
C GLU A 102 -23.12 31.84 -48.59
N ASN A 103 -22.46 32.96 -48.28
CA ASN A 103 -22.58 33.59 -46.96
C ASN A 103 -23.84 34.47 -46.94
N VAL A 104 -24.96 33.88 -46.49
CA VAL A 104 -26.27 34.56 -46.39
C VAL A 104 -26.64 34.74 -44.93
N SER A 105 -26.92 35.99 -44.52
CA SER A 105 -27.08 36.38 -43.11
C SER A 105 -28.38 35.92 -42.43
N ASN A 106 -29.36 35.39 -43.18
CA ASN A 106 -30.63 34.85 -42.65
C ASN A 106 -31.24 33.86 -43.66
N SER A 107 -30.73 32.63 -43.74
CA SER A 107 -31.32 31.58 -44.58
C SER A 107 -31.92 30.45 -43.73
N SER A 108 -33.10 29.99 -44.12
CA SER A 108 -33.78 28.84 -43.50
C SER A 108 -33.21 27.49 -43.98
N PHE A 109 -32.30 27.53 -44.97
CA PHE A 109 -31.70 26.36 -45.63
C PHE A 109 -30.32 26.72 -46.20
N LEU A 110 -29.45 25.73 -46.35
CA LEU A 110 -28.09 25.91 -46.88
C LEU A 110 -28.14 26.20 -48.39
N VAL A 111 -27.47 27.28 -48.83
CA VAL A 111 -27.42 27.74 -50.22
C VAL A 111 -26.00 27.57 -50.78
N LEU A 112 -25.86 26.92 -51.93
CA LEU A 112 -24.60 26.79 -52.66
C LEU A 112 -24.35 28.06 -53.48
N LYS A 113 -23.09 28.51 -53.57
CA LYS A 113 -22.70 29.59 -54.48
C LYS A 113 -23.01 29.17 -55.92
N ASP A 114 -23.68 30.04 -56.65
CA ASP A 114 -23.90 29.87 -58.09
C ASP A 114 -22.55 29.82 -58.81
N THR A 115 -22.11 28.62 -59.18
CA THR A 115 -21.11 28.43 -60.22
C THR A 115 -21.84 28.63 -61.54
N GLN A 116 -21.48 29.67 -62.29
CA GLN A 116 -22.09 29.96 -63.58
C GLN A 116 -22.08 28.70 -64.45
N PHE A 117 -23.26 28.11 -64.67
CA PHE A 117 -23.44 27.06 -65.65
C PHE A 117 -23.28 27.71 -67.02
N THR A 118 -22.05 27.73 -67.53
CA THR A 118 -21.81 27.94 -68.95
C THR A 118 -22.32 26.69 -69.68
N MET A 119 -23.61 26.71 -70.03
CA MET A 119 -24.11 25.90 -71.14
C MET A 119 -23.41 26.39 -72.41
N ASN A 120 -22.32 25.73 -72.78
CA ASN A 120 -21.78 25.84 -74.13
C ASN A 120 -22.82 25.23 -75.07
N HIS A 121 -23.40 26.10 -75.90
CA HIS A 121 -24.33 25.75 -76.97
C HIS A 121 -23.58 25.25 -78.21
#